data_AF-A0A395UN67-F1
#
_entry.id   AF-A0A395UN67-F1
#
_cell.length_a   1.000
_cell.length_b   1.000
_cell.length_c   1.000
_cell.angle_alpha   90.00
_cell.angle_beta   90.00
_cell.angle_gamma   90.00
#
_symmetry.space_group_name_H-M   'P 1'
#
loop_
_entity.id
_entity.type
_entity.pdbx_description
1 polymer ?
#
loop_
_entity_poly.entity_id
_entity_poly.type
_entity_poly.pdbx_seq_one_letter_code
_entity_poly.pdbx_strand_id
1 'polypeptide(L)'
;MKQEELIESIYGCLDRIENKINCLSVPQLENKVSELNNIVNEESLQELKQDLSTVKTEFKRNFEGLSSIKSDTANLLKRVSIPDMFVEVLSSLKDEYRQSRKQQTDSSDKIMEMMADMNTRQTQEMEELKSLLKATDENIKGGIYNESHHSFSIDSPFIFWGFSGMFAAIVVLAVALYFAKQPDYDRMDNDLKYRYIKMKGEASPNRIRDLENIFELNRDNNKIRQMREDVEAYEEAVHKRAALAEQARLKEQAAKEQENKAKFIKGKPIQSDKPKK
;
A
#
# COMPACT_ATOMS: atom_id res chain seq x y z
N MET A 1 -34.19 52.32 65.58
CA MET A 1 -35.17 53.25 64.99
C MET A 1 -35.61 52.65 63.67
N LYS A 2 -36.88 52.31 63.51
CA LYS A 2 -37.36 51.71 62.27
C LYS A 2 -37.25 52.76 61.16
N GLN A 3 -36.83 52.36 59.95
CA GLN A 3 -36.64 53.28 58.81
C GLN A 3 -37.92 54.12 58.56
N GLU A 4 -39.09 53.54 58.82
CA GLU A 4 -40.41 54.17 58.76
C GLU A 4 -40.59 55.32 59.77
N GLU A 5 -40.12 55.18 61.01
CA GLU A 5 -40.20 56.22 62.05
C GLU A 5 -39.38 57.47 61.69
N LEU A 6 -38.21 57.28 61.07
CA LEU A 6 -37.35 58.38 60.64
C LEU A 6 -37.99 59.17 59.49
N ILE A 7 -38.64 58.48 58.55
CA ILE A 7 -39.30 59.11 57.40
C ILE A 7 -40.49 59.93 57.86
N GLU A 8 -41.33 59.36 58.73
CA GLU A 8 -42.48 60.05 59.30
C GLU A 8 -42.05 61.31 60.07
N SER A 9 -40.94 61.24 60.80
CA SER A 9 -40.36 62.40 61.47
C SER A 9 -39.88 63.47 60.48
N ILE A 10 -39.21 63.11 59.39
CA ILE A 10 -38.68 64.07 58.41
C ILE A 10 -39.84 64.77 57.67
N TYR A 11 -40.85 64.02 57.23
CA TYR A 11 -42.04 64.61 56.61
C TYR A 11 -42.81 65.52 57.57
N GLY A 12 -42.92 65.14 58.85
CA GLY A 12 -43.52 65.99 59.87
C GLY A 12 -42.76 67.30 60.10
N CYS A 13 -41.43 67.30 60.02
CA CYS A 13 -40.62 68.51 60.08
C CYS A 13 -40.84 69.42 58.86
N LEU A 14 -40.87 68.85 57.65
CA LEU A 14 -41.11 69.61 56.42
C LEU A 14 -42.50 70.25 56.43
N ASP A 15 -43.52 69.54 56.88
CA ASP A 15 -44.89 70.06 56.98
C ASP A 15 -45.02 71.22 57.98
N ARG A 16 -44.34 71.11 59.13
CA ARG A 16 -44.28 72.23 60.11
C ARG A 16 -43.59 73.46 59.54
N ILE A 17 -42.56 73.29 58.70
CA ILE A 17 -41.86 74.40 58.04
C ILE A 17 -42.76 75.02 56.96
N GLU A 18 -43.42 74.20 56.14
CA GLU A 18 -44.37 74.62 55.11
C GLU A 18 -45.52 75.45 55.72
N ASN A 19 -46.09 74.97 56.82
CA ASN A 19 -47.14 75.69 57.55
C ASN A 19 -46.65 77.02 58.13
N LYS A 20 -45.43 77.07 58.69
CA LYS A 20 -44.86 78.34 59.19
C LYS A 20 -44.61 79.36 58.08
N ILE A 21 -44.14 78.92 56.91
CA ILE A 21 -43.96 79.78 55.73
C ILE A 21 -45.31 80.32 55.26
N ASN A 22 -46.34 79.47 55.20
CA ASN A 22 -47.69 79.91 54.82
C ASN A 22 -48.27 80.95 55.81
N CYS A 23 -48.00 80.84 57.11
CA CYS A 23 -48.43 81.83 58.11
C CYS A 23 -47.69 83.18 58.00
N LEU A 24 -46.45 83.19 57.50
CA LEU A 24 -45.66 84.41 57.27
C LEU A 24 -46.10 85.17 56.00
N SER A 25 -46.80 84.51 55.07
CA SER A 25 -47.35 85.11 53.84
C SER A 25 -48.65 85.91 54.07
N VAL A 26 -49.11 86.03 55.33
CA VAL A 26 -50.32 86.80 55.70
C VAL A 26 -49.89 88.05 56.48
N PRO A 27 -50.18 89.28 56.01
CA PRO A 27 -49.71 90.49 56.69
C PRO A 27 -50.49 90.73 58.00
N GLN A 28 -49.81 90.59 59.16
CA GLN A 28 -50.32 91.07 60.45
C GLN A 28 -49.92 92.52 60.69
N LEU A 29 -50.92 93.39 60.86
CA LEU A 29 -50.79 94.79 61.25
C LEU A 29 -50.73 94.91 62.79
N GLU A 30 -49.68 95.59 63.24
CA GLU A 30 -49.21 95.92 64.59
C GLU A 30 -50.23 96.36 65.66
N ASN A 31 -49.80 96.22 66.92
CA ASN A 31 -49.54 97.43 67.72
C ASN A 31 -48.32 97.29 68.66
N LYS A 32 -47.17 97.86 68.23
CA LYS A 32 -46.14 98.68 68.95
C LYS A 32 -45.57 98.22 70.32
N VAL A 33 -44.27 98.26 70.65
CA VAL A 33 -43.05 98.97 70.18
C VAL A 33 -41.81 98.15 70.59
N SER A 34 -40.84 97.91 69.70
CA SER A 34 -39.37 97.95 69.95
C SER A 34 -38.60 97.47 68.71
N GLU A 35 -37.85 98.40 68.11
CA GLU A 35 -36.63 98.27 67.30
C GLU A 35 -36.45 97.19 66.20
N LEU A 36 -36.04 97.75 65.05
CA LEU A 36 -35.15 97.22 64.00
C LEU A 36 -35.76 96.34 62.89
N ASN A 37 -35.94 96.99 61.74
CA ASN A 37 -35.75 96.52 60.35
C ASN A 37 -36.03 95.04 60.06
N ASN A 38 -37.12 94.75 59.35
CA ASN A 38 -37.12 93.85 58.19
C ASN A 38 -38.48 93.89 57.48
N ILE A 39 -38.57 94.65 56.38
CA ILE A 39 -39.60 94.44 55.37
C ILE A 39 -39.16 93.20 54.60
N VAL A 40 -39.71 92.04 54.97
CA VAL A 40 -39.48 90.78 54.25
C VAL A 40 -40.07 90.92 52.85
N ASN A 41 -39.25 90.72 51.83
CA ASN A 41 -39.63 90.83 50.42
C ASN A 41 -40.46 89.59 50.03
N GLU A 42 -41.72 89.77 49.63
CA GLU A 42 -42.69 88.71 49.27
C GLU A 42 -42.11 87.71 48.24
N GLU A 43 -41.26 88.20 47.34
CA GLU A 43 -40.55 87.43 46.31
C GLU A 43 -39.63 86.34 46.92
N SER A 44 -38.88 86.68 47.98
CA SER A 44 -38.00 85.73 48.67
C SER A 44 -38.78 84.66 49.45
N LEU A 45 -40.01 84.96 49.87
CA LEU A 45 -40.89 84.01 50.54
C LEU A 45 -41.47 83.01 49.52
N GLN A 46 -41.85 83.49 48.33
CA GLN A 46 -42.27 82.60 47.24
C GLN A 46 -41.14 81.69 46.76
N GLU A 47 -39.93 82.21 46.59
CA GLU A 47 -38.74 81.42 46.24
C GLU A 47 -38.48 80.32 47.28
N LEU A 48 -38.53 80.67 48.57
CA LEU A 48 -38.38 79.70 49.66
C LEU A 48 -39.45 78.61 49.65
N LYS A 49 -40.70 78.96 49.31
CA LYS A 49 -41.80 78.00 49.18
C LYS A 49 -41.58 77.06 48.00
N GLN A 50 -41.11 77.58 46.88
CA GLN A 50 -40.78 76.78 45.70
C GLN A 50 -39.62 75.82 46.00
N ASP A 51 -38.54 76.29 46.63
CA ASP A 51 -37.40 75.46 47.03
C ASP A 51 -37.81 74.35 48.00
N LEU A 52 -38.64 74.66 48.99
CA LEU A 52 -39.14 73.65 49.93
C LEU A 52 -39.95 72.55 49.21
N SER A 53 -40.78 72.94 48.24
CA SER A 53 -41.54 71.98 47.44
C SER A 53 -40.63 71.08 46.59
N THR A 54 -39.55 71.65 46.03
CA THR A 54 -38.52 70.92 45.28
C THR A 54 -37.82 69.91 46.18
N VAL A 55 -37.36 70.33 47.35
CA VAL A 55 -36.70 69.46 48.34
C VAL A 55 -37.61 68.31 48.77
N LYS A 56 -38.90 68.59 49.04
CA LYS A 56 -39.90 67.57 49.39
C LYS A 56 -40.03 66.51 48.28
N THR A 57 -40.02 66.95 47.02
CA THR A 57 -40.15 66.06 45.85
C THR A 57 -38.90 65.21 45.64
N GLU A 58 -37.71 65.82 45.75
CA GLU A 58 -36.44 65.10 45.63
C GLU A 58 -36.25 64.08 46.75
N PHE A 59 -36.59 64.44 47.99
CA PHE A 59 -36.55 63.52 49.12
C PHE A 59 -37.44 62.29 48.89
N LYS A 60 -38.66 62.51 48.36
CA LYS A 60 -39.57 61.41 47.98
C LYS A 60 -38.96 60.49 46.93
N ARG A 61 -38.40 61.05 45.86
CA ARG A 61 -37.78 60.30 44.78
C ARG A 61 -36.59 59.47 45.27
N ASN A 62 -35.74 60.05 46.11
CA ASN A 62 -34.59 59.37 46.70
C ASN A 62 -35.02 58.23 47.62
N PHE A 63 -36.08 58.42 48.39
CA PHE A 63 -36.61 57.37 49.25
C PHE A 63 -37.19 56.20 48.45
N GLU A 64 -37.98 56.46 47.41
CA GLU A 64 -38.50 55.44 46.50
C GLU A 64 -37.36 54.67 45.82
N GLY A 65 -36.32 55.38 45.36
CA GLY A 65 -35.10 54.80 44.81
C GLY A 65 -34.40 53.87 45.82
N LEU A 66 -34.22 54.31 47.06
CA LEU A 66 -33.60 53.50 48.12
C LEU A 66 -34.43 52.26 48.46
N SER A 67 -35.77 52.35 48.44
CA SER A 67 -36.66 51.22 48.66
C SER A 67 -36.51 50.14 47.56
N SER A 68 -36.44 50.56 46.30
CA SER A 68 -36.20 49.64 45.17
C SER A 68 -34.85 48.94 45.28
N ILE A 69 -33.78 49.67 45.58
CA ILE A 69 -32.43 49.12 45.77
C ILE A 69 -32.41 48.12 46.93
N LYS A 70 -33.09 48.43 48.04
CA LYS A 70 -33.19 47.52 49.20
C LYS A 70 -33.91 46.22 48.84
N SER A 71 -34.99 46.31 48.08
CA SER A 71 -35.72 45.13 47.57
C SER A 71 -34.86 44.29 46.64
N ASP A 72 -34.17 44.93 45.70
CA ASP A 72 -33.27 44.25 44.77
C ASP A 72 -32.09 43.59 45.49
N THR A 73 -31.53 44.26 46.50
CA THR A 73 -30.45 43.71 47.34
C THR A 73 -30.93 42.48 48.11
N ALA A 74 -32.15 42.50 48.65
CA ALA A 74 -32.73 41.33 49.33
C ALA A 74 -32.99 40.16 48.36
N ASN A 75 -33.45 40.46 47.14
CA ASN A 75 -33.64 39.45 46.09
C ASN A 75 -32.32 38.84 45.61
N LEU A 76 -31.27 39.65 45.47
CA LEU A 76 -29.93 39.16 45.13
C LEU A 76 -29.36 38.28 46.24
N LEU A 77 -29.50 38.68 47.50
CA LEU A 77 -29.06 37.87 48.65
C LEU A 77 -29.78 36.51 48.69
N LYS A 78 -31.08 36.49 48.35
CA LYS A 78 -31.87 35.25 48.26
C LYS A 78 -31.41 34.36 47.10
N ARG A 79 -30.99 34.92 45.96
CA ARG A 79 -30.42 34.18 44.82
C ARG A 79 -29.05 33.59 45.12
N VAL A 80 -28.20 34.29 45.88
CA VAL A 80 -26.89 33.79 46.30
C VAL A 80 -27.03 32.58 47.25
N SER A 81 -28.17 32.46 47.93
CA SER A 81 -28.47 31.38 48.88
C SER A 81 -29.16 30.16 48.26
N ILE A 82 -28.83 29.73 47.03
CA ILE A 82 -29.29 28.45 46.44
C ILE A 82 -28.11 27.45 46.37
N PRO A 83 -27.83 26.68 47.44
CA PRO A 83 -26.78 25.66 47.47
C PRO A 83 -27.16 24.39 46.70
N ASP A 84 -28.46 24.08 46.58
CA ASP A 84 -28.93 22.76 46.12
C ASP A 84 -28.51 22.44 44.68
N MET A 85 -28.61 23.39 43.75
CA MET A 85 -28.22 23.16 42.35
C MET A 85 -26.70 22.94 42.22
N PHE A 86 -25.88 23.66 43.00
CA PHE A 86 -24.44 23.47 43.01
C PHE A 86 -24.05 22.13 43.62
N VAL A 87 -24.71 21.72 44.70
CA VAL A 87 -24.50 20.41 45.35
C VAL A 87 -24.90 19.27 44.42
N GLU A 88 -26.00 19.41 43.68
CA GLU A 88 -26.47 18.43 42.70
C GLU A 88 -25.48 18.29 41.54
N VAL A 89 -25.07 19.40 40.91
CA VAL A 89 -24.09 19.38 39.80
C VAL A 89 -22.73 18.82 40.26
N LEU A 90 -22.26 19.18 41.45
CA LEU A 90 -21.02 18.63 42.02
C LEU A 90 -21.14 17.12 42.31
N SER A 91 -22.30 16.66 42.74
CA SER A 91 -22.55 15.24 43.01
C SER A 91 -22.60 14.44 41.71
N SER A 92 -23.32 14.92 40.70
CA SER A 92 -23.36 14.31 39.36
C SER A 92 -21.96 14.26 38.72
N LEU A 93 -21.20 15.35 38.79
CA LEU A 93 -19.83 15.39 38.25
C LEU A 93 -18.89 14.40 38.98
N LYS A 94 -19.04 14.27 40.31
CA LYS A 94 -18.27 13.32 41.11
C LYS A 94 -18.61 11.87 40.77
N ASP A 95 -19.89 11.57 40.55
CA ASP A 95 -20.35 10.23 40.19
C ASP A 95 -19.92 9.84 38.77
N GLU A 96 -19.99 10.76 37.80
CA GLU A 96 -19.44 10.56 36.45
C GLU A 96 -17.93 10.29 36.51
N TYR A 97 -17.17 11.12 37.23
CA TYR A 97 -15.73 10.91 37.38
C TYR A 97 -15.40 9.55 38.03
N ARG A 98 -16.18 9.15 39.03
CA ARG A 98 -16.05 7.84 39.69
C ARG A 98 -16.39 6.70 38.73
N GLN A 99 -17.41 6.85 37.89
CA GLN A 99 -17.82 5.87 36.90
C GLN A 99 -16.77 5.71 35.81
N SER A 100 -16.24 6.80 35.26
CA SER A 100 -15.15 6.76 34.27
C SER A 100 -13.90 6.10 34.84
N ARG A 101 -13.54 6.38 36.11
CA ARG A 101 -12.44 5.70 36.80
C ARG A 101 -12.67 4.20 36.92
N LYS A 102 -13.88 3.77 37.31
CA LYS A 102 -14.23 2.34 37.40
C LYS A 102 -14.19 1.65 36.05
N GLN A 103 -14.71 2.30 35.00
CA GLN A 103 -14.68 1.76 33.64
C GLN A 103 -13.25 1.63 33.13
N GLN A 104 -12.40 2.61 33.42
CA GLN A 104 -10.98 2.56 33.10
C GLN A 104 -10.27 1.40 33.83
N THR A 105 -10.51 1.22 35.13
CA THR A 105 -9.90 0.11 35.89
C THR A 105 -10.40 -1.24 35.39
N ASP A 106 -11.70 -1.41 35.16
CA ASP A 106 -12.28 -2.67 34.63
C ASP A 106 -11.74 -3.00 33.23
N SER A 107 -11.59 -1.98 32.37
CA SER A 107 -10.95 -2.17 31.05
C SER A 107 -9.48 -2.56 31.17
N SER A 108 -8.75 -1.99 32.13
CA SER A 108 -7.34 -2.32 32.39
C SER A 108 -7.20 -3.74 32.93
N ASP A 109 -8.07 -4.16 33.84
CA ASP A 109 -8.05 -5.50 34.44
C ASP A 109 -8.35 -6.56 33.37
N LYS A 110 -9.34 -6.32 32.51
CA LYS A 110 -9.65 -7.19 31.35
C LYS A 110 -8.48 -7.32 30.38
N ILE A 111 -7.78 -6.22 30.09
CA ILE A 111 -6.59 -6.25 29.23
C ILE A 111 -5.48 -7.07 29.88
N MET A 112 -5.27 -6.92 31.20
CA MET A 112 -4.27 -7.68 31.94
C MET A 112 -4.59 -9.18 31.99
N GLU A 113 -5.86 -9.54 32.20
CA GLU A 113 -6.33 -10.92 32.15
C GLU A 113 -6.13 -11.54 30.76
N MET A 114 -6.48 -10.81 29.70
CA MET A 114 -6.28 -11.26 28.32
C MET A 114 -4.78 -11.43 27.98
N MET A 115 -3.92 -10.54 28.47
CA MET A 115 -2.46 -10.67 28.31
C MET A 115 -1.92 -11.87 29.08
N ALA A 116 -2.43 -12.14 30.29
CA ALA A 116 -2.04 -13.31 31.07
C ALA A 116 -2.46 -14.61 30.34
N ASP A 117 -3.69 -14.69 29.83
CA ASP A 117 -4.19 -15.83 29.05
C ASP A 117 -3.41 -16.03 27.73
N MET A 118 -3.07 -14.93 27.04
CA MET A 118 -2.27 -15.01 25.83
C MET A 118 -0.85 -15.54 26.13
N ASN A 119 -0.23 -15.09 27.22
CA ASN A 119 1.09 -15.56 27.62
C ASN A 119 1.07 -17.04 28.02
N THR A 120 0.04 -17.51 28.73
CA THR A 120 -0.08 -18.94 29.08
C THR A 120 -0.28 -19.80 27.83
N ARG A 121 -1.15 -19.37 26.90
CA ARG A 121 -1.33 -20.05 25.60
C ARG A 121 -0.05 -20.09 24.78
N GLN A 122 0.66 -18.97 24.67
CA GLN A 122 1.93 -18.91 23.95
C GLN A 122 2.99 -19.84 24.57
N THR A 123 3.01 -19.93 25.91
CA THR A 123 3.90 -20.85 26.62
C THR A 123 3.54 -22.30 26.35
N GLN A 124 2.23 -22.63 26.34
CA GLN A 124 1.75 -23.97 26.03
C GLN A 124 2.08 -24.35 24.57
N GLU A 125 1.79 -23.48 23.60
CA GLU A 125 2.13 -23.72 22.19
C GLU A 125 3.64 -23.86 21.99
N MET A 126 4.46 -23.08 22.69
CA MET A 126 5.92 -23.22 22.66
C MET A 126 6.37 -24.57 23.23
N GLU A 127 5.76 -25.03 24.33
CA GLU A 127 6.08 -26.30 24.95
C GLU A 127 5.64 -27.49 24.07
N GLU A 128 4.47 -27.40 23.45
CA GLU A 128 3.98 -28.35 22.45
C GLU A 128 4.90 -28.37 21.22
N LEU A 129 5.23 -27.22 20.63
CA LEU A 129 6.18 -27.13 19.51
C LEU A 129 7.56 -27.66 19.89
N LYS A 130 8.04 -27.39 21.11
CA LYS A 130 9.31 -27.92 21.60
C LYS A 130 9.26 -29.44 21.76
N SER A 131 8.12 -29.98 22.23
CA SER A 131 7.91 -31.43 22.34
C SER A 131 7.85 -32.10 20.98
N LEU A 132 7.16 -31.50 20.01
CA LEU A 132 7.10 -31.97 18.63
C LEU A 132 8.46 -31.88 17.95
N LEU A 133 9.17 -30.76 18.13
CA LEU A 133 10.52 -30.59 17.59
C LEU A 133 11.50 -31.58 18.21
N LYS A 134 11.39 -31.88 19.50
CA LYS A 134 12.19 -32.93 20.16
C LYS A 134 11.84 -34.33 19.64
N ALA A 135 10.55 -34.64 19.45
CA ALA A 135 10.12 -35.90 18.87
C ALA A 135 10.57 -36.04 17.40
N THR A 136 10.53 -34.96 16.63
CA THR A 136 11.05 -34.89 15.26
C THR A 136 12.58 -34.99 15.25
N ASP A 137 13.29 -34.34 16.17
CA ASP A 137 14.75 -34.47 16.32
C ASP A 137 15.16 -35.88 16.73
N GLU A 138 14.43 -36.55 17.64
CA GLU A 138 14.67 -37.96 17.99
C GLU A 138 14.36 -38.90 16.82
N ASN A 139 13.29 -38.65 16.05
CA ASN A 139 12.98 -39.42 14.84
C ASN A 139 13.97 -39.16 13.69
N ILE A 140 14.43 -37.93 13.52
CA ILE A 140 15.47 -37.57 12.55
C ILE A 140 16.79 -38.18 13.02
N LYS A 141 17.15 -38.13 14.30
CA LYS A 141 18.37 -38.74 14.83
C LYS A 141 18.31 -40.27 14.70
N GLY A 142 17.18 -40.89 15.02
CA GLY A 142 16.92 -42.32 14.79
C GLY A 142 16.89 -42.70 13.30
N GLY A 143 16.42 -41.80 12.44
CA GLY A 143 16.41 -41.92 10.98
C GLY A 143 17.79 -41.71 10.36
N ILE A 144 18.61 -40.81 10.88
CA ILE A 144 20.01 -40.54 10.49
C ILE A 144 20.91 -41.71 10.89
N TYR A 145 20.63 -42.42 12.00
CA TYR A 145 21.31 -43.68 12.30
C TYR A 145 20.91 -44.84 11.37
N ASN A 146 19.77 -44.72 10.67
CA ASN A 146 19.32 -45.65 9.63
C ASN A 146 19.53 -45.11 8.21
N GLU A 147 20.03 -43.89 8.08
CA GLU A 147 20.53 -43.36 6.83
C GLU A 147 21.96 -43.86 6.76
N SER A 148 22.18 -44.83 5.88
CA SER A 148 23.51 -45.27 5.47
C SER A 148 24.24 -44.08 4.86
N HIS A 149 24.69 -43.13 5.68
CA HIS A 149 25.74 -42.22 5.32
C HIS A 149 26.92 -43.11 5.01
N HIS A 150 27.20 -43.27 3.71
CA HIS A 150 28.46 -43.80 3.23
C HIS A 150 29.57 -42.78 3.56
N SER A 151 29.81 -42.58 4.85
CA SER A 151 31.04 -42.01 5.35
C SER A 151 32.08 -43.09 5.15
N PHE A 152 32.72 -43.07 3.99
CA PHE A 152 33.90 -43.89 3.76
C PHE A 152 35.02 -43.30 4.61
N SER A 153 35.17 -43.80 5.84
CA SER A 153 36.38 -43.57 6.62
C SER A 153 37.53 -44.29 5.92
N ILE A 154 38.32 -43.56 5.14
CA ILE A 154 39.49 -44.07 4.42
C ILE A 154 40.68 -44.17 5.40
N ASP A 155 40.48 -44.85 6.53
CA ASP A 155 41.53 -44.97 7.57
C ASP A 155 42.44 -46.18 7.32
N SER A 156 42.10 -47.03 6.32
CA SER A 156 42.91 -48.18 5.91
C SER A 156 43.68 -47.91 4.61
N PRO A 157 45.01 -48.05 4.58
CA PRO A 157 45.82 -47.81 3.39
C PRO A 157 45.44 -48.73 2.21
N PHE A 158 44.91 -49.92 2.49
CA PHE A 158 44.44 -50.86 1.47
C PHE A 158 43.19 -50.37 0.74
N ILE A 159 42.26 -49.72 1.45
CA ILE A 159 41.02 -49.18 0.88
C ILE A 159 41.34 -48.01 -0.05
N PHE A 160 42.26 -47.13 0.37
CA PHE A 160 42.71 -46.01 -0.44
C PHE A 160 43.34 -46.46 -1.77
N TRP A 161 44.19 -47.49 -1.74
CA TRP A 161 44.76 -48.10 -2.95
C TRP A 161 43.71 -48.74 -3.85
N GLY A 162 42.67 -49.38 -3.27
CA GLY A 162 41.53 -49.91 -4.02
C GLY A 162 40.79 -48.83 -4.80
N PHE A 163 40.46 -47.70 -4.15
CA PHE A 163 39.80 -46.57 -4.81
C PHE A 163 40.69 -45.90 -5.85
N SER A 164 41.98 -45.73 -5.56
CA SER A 164 42.96 -45.22 -6.51
C SER A 164 43.06 -46.09 -7.77
N GLY A 165 43.09 -47.43 -7.59
CA GLY A 165 43.07 -48.39 -8.69
C GLY A 165 41.79 -48.36 -9.50
N MET A 166 40.62 -48.26 -8.85
CA MET A 166 39.34 -48.10 -9.53
C MET A 166 39.28 -46.81 -10.35
N PHE A 167 39.72 -45.70 -9.76
CA PHE A 167 39.77 -44.41 -10.46
C PHE A 167 40.71 -44.48 -11.66
N ALA A 168 41.90 -45.07 -11.51
CA ALA A 168 42.81 -45.29 -12.63
C ALA A 168 42.19 -46.15 -13.74
N ALA A 169 41.48 -47.22 -13.39
CA ALA A 169 40.77 -48.07 -14.35
C ALA A 169 39.67 -47.29 -15.09
N ILE A 170 38.90 -46.45 -14.38
CA ILE A 170 37.88 -45.58 -14.98
C ILE A 170 38.51 -44.58 -15.96
N VAL A 171 39.64 -43.97 -15.61
CA VAL A 171 40.36 -43.06 -16.49
C VAL A 171 40.86 -43.78 -17.74
N VAL A 172 41.45 -44.98 -17.59
CA VAL A 172 41.89 -45.80 -18.73
C VAL A 172 40.71 -46.16 -19.63
N LEU A 173 39.57 -46.56 -19.06
CA LEU A 173 38.35 -46.85 -19.80
C LEU A 173 37.82 -45.60 -20.52
N ALA A 174 37.85 -44.43 -19.88
CA ALA A 174 37.42 -43.18 -20.49
C ALA A 174 38.30 -42.80 -21.69
N VAL A 175 39.62 -42.95 -21.57
CA VAL A 175 40.57 -42.75 -22.67
C VAL A 175 40.35 -43.75 -23.80
N ALA A 176 40.15 -45.03 -23.48
CA ALA A 176 39.84 -46.06 -24.47
C ALA A 176 38.54 -45.76 -25.23
N LEU A 177 37.49 -45.33 -24.52
CA LEU A 177 36.22 -44.92 -25.13
C LEU A 177 36.36 -43.65 -25.96
N TYR A 178 37.21 -42.71 -25.56
CA TYR A 178 37.51 -41.51 -26.34
C TYR A 178 38.15 -41.88 -27.68
N PHE A 179 39.20 -42.70 -27.66
CA PHE A 179 39.84 -43.20 -28.89
C PHE A 179 38.95 -44.10 -29.72
N ALA A 180 38.01 -44.84 -29.12
CA ALA A 180 37.04 -45.64 -29.86
C ALA A 180 36.00 -44.77 -30.60
N LYS A 181 35.63 -43.60 -30.06
CA LYS A 181 34.68 -42.67 -30.71
C LYS A 181 35.33 -41.74 -31.73
N GLN A 182 36.60 -41.39 -31.55
CA GLN A 182 37.35 -40.53 -32.48
C GLN A 182 37.28 -40.99 -33.97
N PRO A 183 37.48 -42.27 -34.33
CA PRO A 183 37.46 -42.70 -35.72
C PRO A 183 36.08 -42.56 -36.40
N ASP A 184 34.99 -42.61 -35.63
CA ASP A 184 33.64 -42.42 -36.20
C ASP A 184 33.41 -40.96 -36.63
N TYR A 185 33.86 -39.99 -35.81
CA TYR A 185 33.80 -38.58 -36.18
C TYR A 185 34.73 -38.27 -37.37
N ASP A 186 35.95 -38.80 -37.37
CA ASP A 186 36.91 -38.60 -38.45
C ASP A 186 36.36 -39.14 -39.78
N ARG A 187 35.66 -40.28 -39.76
CA ARG A 187 35.05 -40.86 -40.97
C ARG A 187 33.95 -39.97 -41.53
N MET A 188 33.07 -39.44 -40.68
CA MET A 188 31.98 -38.54 -41.10
C MET A 188 32.51 -37.21 -41.63
N ASP A 189 33.54 -36.66 -40.97
CA ASP A 189 34.15 -35.40 -41.36
C ASP A 189 34.92 -35.55 -42.69
N ASN A 190 35.64 -36.67 -42.88
CA ASN A 190 36.33 -36.98 -44.13
C ASN A 190 35.37 -37.20 -45.32
N ASP A 191 34.23 -37.85 -45.10
CA ASP A 191 33.18 -37.99 -46.11
C ASP A 191 32.65 -36.61 -46.57
N LEU A 192 32.37 -35.71 -45.61
CA LEU A 192 31.89 -34.37 -45.91
C LEU A 192 32.96 -33.53 -46.63
N LYS A 193 34.22 -33.59 -46.19
CA LYS A 193 35.37 -32.95 -46.86
C LYS A 193 35.44 -33.40 -48.34
N TYR A 194 35.33 -34.70 -48.60
CA TYR A 194 35.36 -35.26 -49.96
C TYR A 194 34.19 -34.78 -50.82
N ARG A 195 32.95 -34.88 -50.32
CA ARG A 195 31.75 -34.43 -51.06
C ARG A 195 31.79 -32.93 -51.35
N TYR A 196 32.27 -32.13 -50.40
CA TYR A 196 32.43 -30.69 -50.58
C TYR A 196 33.46 -30.34 -51.67
N ILE A 197 34.62 -31.00 -51.68
CA ILE A 197 35.62 -30.83 -52.74
C ILE A 197 35.04 -31.25 -54.10
N LYS A 198 34.32 -32.37 -54.14
CA LYS A 198 33.66 -32.88 -55.35
C LYS A 198 32.61 -31.89 -55.89
N MET A 199 31.83 -31.25 -55.01
CA MET A 199 30.88 -30.20 -55.37
C MET A 199 31.59 -28.97 -55.94
N LYS A 200 32.69 -28.53 -55.32
CA LYS A 200 33.42 -27.33 -55.77
C LYS A 200 34.23 -27.57 -57.04
N GLY A 201 34.49 -28.83 -57.40
CA GLY A 201 35.14 -29.22 -58.65
C GLY A 201 36.66 -28.95 -58.69
N GLU A 202 37.26 -28.55 -57.57
CA GLU A 202 38.69 -28.22 -57.49
C GLU A 202 39.27 -28.61 -56.13
N ALA A 203 40.34 -29.42 -56.15
CA ALA A 203 41.13 -29.79 -54.98
C ALA A 203 42.36 -28.89 -54.84
N SER A 204 42.15 -27.58 -54.65
CA SER A 204 43.24 -26.62 -54.47
C SER A 204 43.92 -26.81 -53.10
N PRO A 205 45.26 -26.69 -53.00
CA PRO A 205 45.97 -26.76 -51.71
C PRO A 205 45.44 -25.76 -50.68
N ASN A 206 45.01 -24.58 -51.11
CA ASN A 206 44.42 -23.58 -50.23
C ASN A 206 43.08 -24.05 -49.66
N ARG A 207 42.23 -24.66 -50.49
CA ARG A 207 40.92 -25.19 -50.08
C ARG A 207 41.08 -26.36 -49.12
N ILE A 208 42.05 -27.23 -49.35
CA ILE A 208 42.34 -28.37 -48.45
C ILE A 208 42.78 -27.83 -47.08
N ARG A 209 43.70 -26.86 -47.07
CA ARG A 209 44.14 -26.19 -45.84
C ARG A 209 43.00 -25.47 -45.10
N ASP A 210 42.09 -24.80 -45.82
CA ASP A 210 40.92 -24.17 -45.22
C ASP A 210 39.98 -25.21 -44.59
N LEU A 211 39.78 -26.36 -45.25
CA LEU A 211 39.01 -27.48 -44.71
C LEU A 211 39.69 -28.09 -43.48
N GLU A 212 40.99 -28.37 -43.52
CA GLU A 212 41.75 -28.84 -42.35
C GLU A 212 41.64 -27.86 -41.18
N ASN A 213 41.68 -26.56 -41.45
CA ASN A 213 41.49 -25.56 -40.41
C ASN A 213 40.07 -25.61 -39.80
N ILE A 214 39.02 -25.77 -40.62
CA ILE A 214 37.62 -25.80 -40.13
C ILE A 214 37.28 -27.11 -39.41
N PHE A 215 37.92 -28.22 -39.74
CA PHE A 215 37.59 -29.54 -39.18
C PHE A 215 38.54 -29.99 -38.06
N GLU A 216 39.81 -29.60 -38.10
CA GLU A 216 40.85 -30.07 -37.16
C GLU A 216 41.39 -28.94 -36.28
N LEU A 217 42.06 -27.93 -36.87
CA LEU A 217 42.80 -26.92 -36.09
C LEU A 217 41.88 -25.96 -35.31
N ASN A 218 40.81 -25.48 -35.95
CA ASN A 218 39.85 -24.53 -35.40
C ASN A 218 38.43 -25.01 -35.72
N ARG A 219 38.03 -26.11 -35.08
CA ARG A 219 36.75 -26.78 -35.35
C ARG A 219 35.57 -25.81 -35.26
N ASP A 220 34.97 -25.47 -36.40
CA ASP A 220 33.83 -24.56 -36.49
C ASP A 220 32.56 -25.31 -36.93
N ASN A 221 31.79 -25.75 -35.94
CA ASN A 221 30.57 -26.53 -36.16
C ASN A 221 29.51 -25.78 -37.00
N ASN A 222 29.50 -24.44 -36.98
CA ASN A 222 28.58 -23.66 -37.79
C ASN A 222 28.96 -23.73 -39.28
N LYS A 223 30.25 -23.59 -39.59
CA LYS A 223 30.76 -23.74 -40.96
C LYS A 223 30.63 -25.18 -41.47
N ILE A 224 30.84 -26.17 -40.62
CA ILE A 224 30.64 -27.58 -40.96
C ILE A 224 29.16 -27.84 -41.31
N ARG A 225 28.21 -27.29 -40.54
CA ARG A 225 26.78 -27.40 -40.85
C ARG A 225 26.44 -26.72 -42.17
N GLN A 226 26.95 -25.52 -42.41
CA GLN A 226 26.74 -24.82 -43.68
C GLN A 226 27.31 -25.61 -44.87
N MET A 227 28.51 -26.19 -44.74
CA MET A 227 29.08 -27.04 -45.79
C MET A 227 28.22 -28.28 -46.08
N ARG A 228 27.60 -28.87 -45.06
CA ARG A 228 26.66 -29.99 -45.22
C ARG A 228 25.43 -29.57 -46.01
N GLU A 229 24.81 -28.46 -45.65
CA GLU A 229 23.63 -27.91 -46.34
C GLU A 229 23.96 -27.58 -47.81
N ASP A 230 25.11 -26.95 -48.07
CA ASP A 230 25.57 -26.63 -49.42
C ASP A 230 25.74 -27.90 -50.27
N VAL A 231 26.38 -28.94 -49.72
CA VAL A 231 26.61 -30.23 -50.38
C VAL A 231 25.29 -30.93 -50.67
N GLU A 232 24.39 -31.01 -49.68
CA GLU A 232 23.08 -31.66 -49.85
C GLU A 232 22.24 -30.96 -50.91
N ALA A 233 22.21 -29.63 -50.92
CA ALA A 233 21.49 -28.85 -51.93
C ALA A 233 22.07 -29.07 -53.34
N TYR A 234 23.40 -29.14 -53.48
CA TYR A 234 24.04 -29.44 -54.76
C TYR A 234 23.72 -30.86 -55.25
N GLU A 235 23.83 -31.86 -54.38
CA GLU A 235 23.53 -33.26 -54.71
C GLU A 235 22.07 -33.41 -55.14
N GLU A 236 21.13 -32.77 -54.45
CA GLU A 236 19.72 -32.76 -54.82
C GLU A 236 19.50 -32.10 -56.19
N ALA A 237 20.15 -30.96 -56.46
CA ALA A 237 20.05 -30.28 -57.75
C ALA A 237 20.61 -31.13 -58.90
N VAL A 238 21.74 -31.81 -58.68
CA VAL A 238 22.34 -32.73 -59.65
C VAL A 238 21.40 -33.91 -59.91
N HIS A 239 20.82 -34.51 -58.87
CA HIS A 239 19.86 -35.59 -59.02
C HIS A 239 18.60 -35.18 -59.79
N LYS A 240 18.01 -34.02 -59.46
CA LYS A 240 16.84 -33.49 -60.20
C LYS A 240 17.17 -33.23 -61.66
N ARG A 241 18.34 -32.65 -61.95
CA ARG A 241 18.78 -32.39 -63.32
C ARG A 241 18.99 -33.69 -64.10
N ALA A 242 19.59 -34.70 -63.48
CA ALA A 242 19.76 -36.02 -64.10
C ALA A 242 18.41 -36.68 -64.41
N ALA A 243 17.46 -36.64 -63.48
CA ALA A 243 16.10 -37.18 -63.68
C ALA A 243 15.34 -36.45 -64.80
N LEU A 244 15.43 -35.12 -64.86
CA LEU A 244 14.82 -34.33 -65.94
C LEU A 244 15.47 -34.62 -67.30
N ALA A 245 16.79 -34.77 -67.34
CA ALA A 245 17.52 -35.12 -68.56
C ALA A 245 17.12 -36.52 -69.06
N GLU A 246 16.96 -37.48 -68.16
CA GLU A 246 16.49 -38.83 -68.51
C GLU A 246 15.05 -38.80 -69.02
N GLN A 247 14.15 -38.06 -68.37
CA GLN A 247 12.79 -37.89 -68.84
C GLN A 247 12.73 -37.23 -70.23
N ALA A 248 13.58 -36.24 -70.50
CA ALA A 248 13.71 -35.62 -71.80
C ALA A 248 14.17 -36.63 -72.86
N ARG A 249 15.17 -37.47 -72.55
CA ARG A 249 15.66 -38.53 -73.44
C ARG A 249 14.57 -39.53 -73.80
N LEU A 250 13.75 -39.94 -72.82
CA LEU A 250 12.62 -40.86 -73.05
C LEU A 250 11.53 -40.23 -73.93
N LYS A 251 11.20 -38.94 -73.71
CA LYS A 251 10.23 -38.22 -74.55
C LYS A 251 10.73 -38.05 -75.98
N GLU A 252 12.00 -37.75 -76.18
CA GLU A 252 12.62 -37.66 -77.50
C GLU A 252 12.57 -39.01 -78.23
N GLN A 253 12.86 -40.11 -77.53
CA GLN A 253 12.77 -41.46 -78.09
C GLN A 253 11.33 -41.81 -78.52
N ALA A 254 10.34 -41.47 -77.70
CA ALA A 254 8.93 -41.66 -78.03
C ALA A 254 8.48 -40.81 -79.24
N ALA A 255 8.93 -39.56 -79.33
CA ALA A 255 8.64 -38.68 -80.45
C ALA A 255 9.23 -39.21 -81.77
N LYS A 256 10.50 -39.67 -81.75
CA LYS A 256 11.14 -40.30 -82.92
C LYS A 256 10.41 -41.56 -83.37
N GLU A 257 9.92 -42.38 -82.44
CA GLU A 257 9.13 -43.57 -82.78
C GLU A 257 7.80 -43.21 -83.45
N GLN A 258 7.10 -42.19 -82.92
CA GLN A 258 5.86 -41.69 -83.53
C GLN A 258 6.10 -41.07 -84.92
N GLU A 259 7.18 -40.32 -85.10
CA GLU A 259 7.55 -39.76 -86.40
C GLU A 259 7.82 -40.86 -87.43
N ASN A 260 8.55 -41.92 -87.03
CA ASN A 260 8.79 -43.07 -87.89
C ASN A 260 7.49 -43.79 -88.28
N LYS A 261 6.56 -43.98 -87.33
CA LYS A 261 5.22 -44.54 -87.61
C LYS A 261 4.42 -43.66 -88.58
N ALA A 262 4.46 -42.34 -88.41
CA ALA A 262 3.77 -41.40 -89.29
C ALA A 262 4.34 -41.41 -90.72
N LYS A 263 5.68 -41.44 -90.86
CA LYS A 263 6.37 -41.58 -92.16
C LYS A 263 6.00 -42.91 -92.84
N PHE A 264 5.92 -44.00 -92.08
CA PHE A 264 5.49 -45.30 -92.61
C PHE A 264 4.06 -45.27 -93.16
N ILE A 265 3.12 -44.62 -92.46
CA ILE A 265 1.73 -44.47 -92.93
C ILE A 265 1.67 -43.61 -94.20
N LYS A 266 2.39 -42.49 -94.25
CA LYS A 266 2.41 -41.57 -95.41
C LYS A 266 3.07 -42.17 -96.66
N GLY A 267 4.02 -43.09 -96.48
CA GLY A 267 4.68 -43.81 -97.58
C GLY A 267 3.85 -44.93 -98.21
N LYS A 268 2.68 -45.26 -97.65
CA LYS A 268 1.78 -46.28 -98.21
C LYS A 268 0.99 -45.66 -99.37
N PRO A 269 1.11 -46.15 -100.62
CA PRO A 269 0.38 -45.56 -101.74
C PRO A 269 -1.13 -45.72 -101.52
N ILE A 270 -1.87 -44.63 -101.67
CA ILE A 270 -3.33 -44.65 -101.72
C ILE A 270 -3.70 -45.44 -102.98
N GLN A 271 -4.21 -46.67 -102.81
CA GLN A 271 -4.88 -47.36 -103.90
C GLN A 271 -6.11 -46.53 -104.28
N SER A 272 -6.00 -45.73 -105.34
CA SER A 272 -7.18 -45.16 -105.98
C SER A 272 -7.90 -46.32 -106.66
N ASP A 273 -8.95 -46.83 -106.03
CA ASP A 273 -9.87 -47.75 -106.69
C ASP A 273 -10.48 -47.05 -107.90
N LYS A 274 -10.05 -47.45 -109.10
CA LYS A 274 -10.76 -47.10 -110.33
C LYS A 274 -12.10 -47.86 -110.31
N PRO A 275 -13.24 -47.21 -110.59
CA PRO A 275 -14.50 -47.90 -110.69
C PRO A 275 -14.49 -48.73 -111.98
N LYS A 276 -14.59 -50.05 -111.84
CA LYS A 276 -14.83 -50.94 -112.99
C LYS A 276 -16.30 -50.83 -113.39
N LYS A 277 -16.54 -50.32 -114.61
CA LYS A 277 -17.72 -50.64 -115.42
C LYS A 277 -17.61 -52.06 -115.94
#